data_AF-A0A7W7G5W8-F1
#
_entry.id   AF-A0A7W7G5W8-F1
#
_cell.length_a   1.000
_cell.length_b   1.000
_cell.length_c   1.000
_cell.angle_alpha   90.00
_cell.angle_beta   90.00
_cell.angle_gamma   90.00
#
_symmetry.space_group_name_H-M   'P 1'
#
loop_
_entity.id
_entity.type
_entity.pdbx_description
1 polymer ?
#
loop_
_entity_poly.entity_id
_entity_poly.type
_entity_poly.pdbx_seq_one_letter_code
_entity_poly.pdbx_strand_id
1 'polypeptide(L)' 'MSDNSVDPSGNTEAFRAFTQSTPQEPAPASKTPLIVGGAVVAVVLVALIIWLVA' A
#
# COMPACT_ATOMS: atom_id res chain seq x y z
N MET A 1 24.20 -33.58 -15.36
CA MET A 1 24.04 -33.53 -13.90
C MET A 1 23.72 -32.10 -13.54
N SER A 2 22.66 -31.84 -12.78
CA SER A 2 22.51 -30.55 -12.09
C SER A 2 23.56 -30.55 -10.99
N ASP A 3 24.68 -29.89 -11.23
CA ASP A 3 25.78 -29.78 -10.28
C ASP A 3 25.23 -29.14 -9.01
N ASN A 4 25.06 -29.96 -7.96
CA ASN A 4 24.62 -29.51 -6.65
C ASN A 4 25.80 -28.80 -6.01
N SER A 5 26.10 -27.59 -6.49
CA SER A 5 27.19 -26.77 -6.02
C SER A 5 26.83 -26.26 -4.63
N VAL A 6 27.15 -27.07 -3.62
CA VAL A 6 27.02 -26.70 -2.21
C VAL A 6 28.08 -25.66 -1.90
N ASP A 7 27.67 -24.47 -1.47
CA ASP A 7 28.59 -23.43 -1.02
C ASP A 7 29.27 -23.87 0.30
N PRO A 8 30.59 -24.15 0.29
CA PRO A 8 31.29 -24.63 1.48
C PRO A 8 31.36 -23.58 2.61
N SER A 9 31.19 -22.29 2.28
CA SER A 9 31.23 -21.20 3.25
C SER A 9 29.87 -20.92 3.91
N GLY A 10 28.78 -21.45 3.34
CA GLY A 10 27.41 -21.22 3.81
C GLY A 10 26.91 -19.77 3.69
N ASN A 11 27.73 -18.85 3.18
CA ASN A 11 27.43 -17.42 3.13
C ASN A 11 26.46 -17.06 2.00
N THR A 12 26.37 -17.89 0.97
CA THR A 12 25.46 -17.68 -0.17
C THR A 12 24.00 -17.66 0.26
N GLU A 13 23.61 -18.56 1.17
CA GLU A 13 22.23 -18.60 1.67
C GLU A 13 21.94 -17.40 2.59
N ALA A 14 22.92 -16.93 3.37
CA ALA A 14 22.79 -15.72 4.18
C ALA A 14 22.67 -14.45 3.32
N PHE A 15 23.49 -14.32 2.28
CA PHE A 15 23.39 -13.21 1.31
C PHE A 15 22.08 -13.26 0.52
N ARG A 16 21.63 -14.46 0.15
CA ARG A 16 20.33 -14.66 -0.52
C ARG A 16 19.17 -14.23 0.38
N ALA A 17 19.19 -14.57 1.67
CA ALA A 17 18.17 -14.11 2.62
C ALA A 17 18.18 -12.58 2.79
N PHE A 18 19.37 -11.96 2.85
CA PHE A 18 19.52 -10.51 2.94
C PHE A 18 18.99 -9.79 1.69
N THR A 19 19.29 -10.28 0.49
CA THR A 19 18.87 -9.66 -0.77
C THR A 19 17.41 -9.92 -1.13
N GLN A 20 16.87 -11.08 -0.77
CA GLN A 20 15.44 -11.39 -0.93
C GLN A 20 14.56 -10.67 0.09
N SER A 21 15.14 -10.12 1.15
CA SER A 21 14.48 -9.17 2.05
C SER A 21 14.32 -7.82 1.34
N THR A 22 13.55 -7.80 0.25
CA THR A 22 13.07 -6.53 -0.30
C THR A 22 12.20 -5.91 0.77
N PRO A 23 12.47 -4.67 1.23
CA PRO A 23 11.54 -3.99 2.11
C PRO A 23 10.18 -3.99 1.42
N GLN A 24 9.21 -4.69 2.01
CA GLN A 24 7.87 -4.71 1.45
C GLN A 24 7.37 -3.28 1.52
N GLU A 25 7.27 -2.63 0.36
CA GLU A 25 6.78 -1.27 0.28
C GLU A 25 5.39 -1.27 0.92
N PRO A 26 5.14 -0.43 1.94
CA PRO A 26 3.87 -0.42 2.62
C PRO A 26 2.77 -0.20 1.58
N ALA A 27 1.72 -1.02 1.68
CA ALA A 27 0.61 -0.95 0.74
C ALA A 27 0.08 0.50 0.66
N PRO A 28 -0.23 1.01 -0.54
CA PRO A 28 -0.71 2.37 -0.69
C PRO A 28 -1.99 2.55 0.13
N ALA A 29 -2.06 3.65 0.89
CA ALA A 29 -3.22 3.95 1.72
C ALA A 29 -4.49 4.12 0.85
N SER A 30 -5.61 3.56 1.33
CA SER A 30 -6.90 3.67 0.64
C SER A 30 -7.38 5.12 0.62
N LYS A 31 -7.71 5.63 -0.58
CA LYS A 31 -8.32 6.96 -0.76
C LYS A 31 -9.84 6.97 -0.55
N THR A 32 -10.44 5.79 -0.41
CA THR A 32 -11.89 5.59 -0.20
C THR A 32 -12.48 6.49 0.90
N PRO A 33 -11.91 6.56 2.12
CA PRO A 33 -12.47 7.43 3.17
C PRO A 33 -12.43 8.92 2.81
N LEU A 34 -11.41 9.38 2.07
CA LEU A 34 -11.33 10.77 1.62
C LEU A 34 -12.42 11.09 0.59
N ILE A 35 -12.65 10.17 -0.35
CA ILE A 35 -13.69 10.33 -1.38
C ILE A 35 -15.07 10.34 -0.74
N VAL A 36 -15.33 9.39 0.16
CA VAL A 36 -16.62 9.29 0.87
C VAL A 36 -16.85 10.53 1.72
N GLY A 37 -15.86 10.97 2.51
CA GLY A 37 -15.97 12.18 3.32
C GLY A 37 -16.24 13.42 2.47
N GLY A 38 -15.51 13.60 1.36
CA GLY A 38 -15.72 14.71 0.44
C GLY A 38 -17.12 14.72 -0.19
N ALA A 39 -17.61 13.56 -0.61
CA ALA A 39 -18.95 13.42 -1.16
C ALA A 39 -20.04 13.80 -0.13
N VAL A 40 -19.90 13.35 1.12
CA VAL A 40 -20.83 13.70 2.20
C VAL A 40 -20.85 15.21 2.46
N VAL A 41 -19.68 15.85 2.55
CA VAL A 41 -19.59 17.31 2.73
C VAL A 41 -20.25 18.05 1.56
N ALA A 42 -20.01 17.61 0.32
CA ALA A 42 -20.64 18.22 -0.86
C ALA A 42 -22.17 18.14 -0.79
N VAL A 43 -22.74 16.99 -0.43
CA VAL A 43 -24.19 16.82 -0.27
C VAL A 43 -24.75 17.74 0.82
N VAL A 44 -24.07 17.83 1.96
CA VAL A 44 -24.49 18.73 3.06
C VAL A 44 -24.47 20.19 2.62
N LEU A 45 -23.43 20.63 1.91
CA LEU A 45 -23.34 22.00 1.41
C LEU A 45 -24.45 22.31 0.40
N VAL A 46 -24.74 21.39 -0.53
CA VAL A 46 -25.85 21.55 -1.48
C VAL A 46 -27.18 21.66 -0.74
N ALA A 47 -27.42 20.79 0.24
CA ALA A 47 -28.64 20.84 1.05
C ALA A 47 -28.76 22.16 1.82
N LEU A 48 -27.66 22.67 2.41
CA LEU A 48 -27.63 23.96 3.09
C LEU A 48 -27.91 25.13 2.13
N ILE A 49 -27.33 25.11 0.93
CA ILE A 49 -27.59 26.15 -0.08
C ILE A 49 -29.07 26.14 -0.45
N ILE A 50 -29.64 24.96 -0.73
CA ILE A 50 -31.08 24.82 -1.03
C ILE A 50 -31.91 25.36 0.12
N TRP A 51 -31.59 24.99 1.36
CA TRP A 51 -32.31 25.45 2.55
C TRP A 51 -32.24 26.98 2.74
N LEU A 52 -31.12 27.62 2.39
CA LEU A 52 -30.95 29.07 2.51
C LEU A 52 -31.71 29.88 1.45
N VAL A 53 -32.02 29.28 0.30
CA VAL A 53 -32.68 29.99 -0.83
C VAL A 53 -34.13 29.55 -1.08
N ALA A 54 -34.59 28.49 -0.41
CA ALA A 54 -35.98 28.04 -0.43
C ALA A 54 -36.84 28.84 0.55
#